data_AF-A0A1H9KBP7-F1
#
_entry.id   AF-A0A1H9KBP7-F1
#
_cell.length_a   1.000
_cell.length_b   1.000
_cell.length_c   1.000
_cell.angle_alpha   90.00
_cell.angle_beta   90.00
_cell.angle_gamma   90.00
#
_symmetry.space_group_name_H-M   'P 1'
#
loop_
_entity.id
_entity.type
_entity.pdbx_description
1 polymer ?
#
loop_
_entity_poly.entity_id
_entity_poly.type
_entity_poly.pdbx_seq_one_letter_code
_entity_poly.pdbx_strand_id
1 'polypeptide(L)'
;MSSSYTPPTRPTGYTNSPGATVTDDRPVAGSSTPGEPDVKPVRPRGHVRDDLGLLVLRLGLAAVMLAHGYQKFFLQGGFGGTAQAFTQMGVPYPQVSAVLIIVLELAGGVAMVFGLLTVLVGLAYAVAMAAAVWLVHLPNGFFVAQNGYELAALTGVVALVLAISGAGTISLDRALFGGKRRRRVREARDAAAS
;
A
#
# COMPACT_ATOMS: atom_id res chain seq x y z
N MET A 1 -33.33 -22.59 -54.46
CA MET A 1 -32.33 -21.62 -53.99
C MET A 1 -31.79 -22.13 -52.66
N SER A 2 -30.69 -22.88 -52.69
CA SER A 2 -30.06 -23.48 -51.51
C SER A 2 -28.64 -22.92 -51.44
N SER A 3 -28.36 -22.10 -50.44
CA SER A 3 -27.06 -21.43 -50.27
C SER A 3 -26.11 -22.38 -49.56
N SER A 4 -25.08 -22.85 -50.26
CA SER A 4 -24.01 -23.69 -49.72
C SER A 4 -22.98 -22.83 -48.97
N TYR A 5 -22.88 -23.04 -47.66
CA TYR A 5 -21.84 -22.45 -46.81
C TYR A 5 -20.57 -23.30 -46.87
N THR A 6 -19.48 -22.72 -47.38
CA THR A 6 -18.14 -23.30 -47.41
C THR A 6 -17.29 -22.62 -46.32
N PRO A 7 -16.74 -23.34 -45.33
CA PRO A 7 -15.86 -22.76 -44.33
C PRO A 7 -14.49 -22.38 -44.92
N PRO A 8 -13.82 -21.32 -44.43
CA PRO A 8 -12.50 -20.93 -44.91
C PRO A 8 -11.43 -21.96 -44.49
N THR A 9 -10.59 -22.34 -45.44
CA THR A 9 -9.40 -23.15 -45.22
C THR A 9 -8.34 -22.34 -44.46
N ARG A 10 -7.78 -22.93 -43.41
CA ARG A 10 -6.67 -22.37 -42.63
C ARG A 10 -5.44 -22.23 -43.55
N PRO A 11 -4.79 -21.05 -43.64
CA PRO A 11 -3.55 -20.92 -44.39
C PRO A 11 -2.46 -21.78 -43.73
N THR A 12 -2.06 -22.83 -44.43
CA THR A 12 -0.87 -23.63 -44.15
C THR A 12 0.34 -22.88 -44.71
N GLY A 13 1.08 -22.23 -43.83
CA GLY A 13 2.29 -21.48 -44.16
C GLY A 13 3.31 -21.60 -43.04
N TYR A 14 3.83 -22.80 -42.80
CA TYR A 14 5.12 -23.00 -42.14
C TYR A 14 6.03 -23.68 -43.15
N THR A 15 6.91 -22.90 -43.77
CA THR A 15 8.01 -23.43 -44.57
C THR A 15 8.99 -24.11 -43.61
N ASN A 16 9.17 -25.41 -43.76
CA ASN A 16 10.20 -26.16 -43.04
C ASN A 16 11.58 -25.71 -43.52
N SER A 17 12.33 -25.00 -42.68
CA SER A 17 13.79 -24.96 -42.75
C SER A 17 14.33 -26.23 -42.07
N PRO A 18 15.10 -27.08 -42.77
CA PRO A 18 15.73 -28.24 -42.15
C PRO A 18 16.94 -27.75 -41.35
N GLY A 19 16.80 -27.57 -40.04
CA GLY A 19 17.92 -27.17 -39.20
C GLY A 19 17.63 -26.63 -37.79
N ALA A 20 16.46 -26.88 -37.20
CA ALA A 20 16.22 -26.51 -35.81
C ALA A 20 15.54 -27.67 -35.08
N THR A 21 16.34 -28.41 -34.33
CA THR A 21 15.90 -29.28 -33.24
C THR A 21 14.93 -28.50 -32.36
N VAL A 22 13.67 -28.94 -32.32
CA VAL A 22 12.71 -28.52 -31.31
C VAL A 22 13.18 -29.15 -30.00
N THR A 23 13.90 -28.39 -29.17
CA THR A 23 14.10 -28.76 -27.77
C THR A 23 12.80 -28.43 -27.03
N ASP A 24 12.15 -29.48 -26.55
CA ASP A 24 11.04 -29.44 -25.61
C ASP A 24 11.54 -28.87 -24.27
N ASP A 25 11.53 -27.54 -24.11
CA ASP A 25 11.92 -26.85 -22.88
C ASP A 25 10.82 -26.91 -21.81
N ARG A 26 10.28 -28.10 -21.56
CA ARG A 26 9.56 -28.36 -20.30
C ARG A 26 10.61 -28.48 -19.21
N PRO A 27 10.47 -27.76 -18.07
CA PRO A 27 11.40 -27.88 -16.96
C PRO A 27 11.33 -29.32 -16.43
N VAL A 28 12.36 -30.11 -16.72
CA VAL A 28 12.55 -31.44 -16.15
C VAL A 28 12.77 -31.23 -14.65
N ALA A 29 11.79 -31.63 -13.84
CA ALA A 29 11.94 -31.66 -12.40
C ALA A 29 13.06 -32.66 -12.05
N GLY A 30 14.24 -32.17 -11.69
CA GLY A 30 15.29 -33.02 -11.10
C GLY A 30 16.72 -32.91 -11.62
N SER A 31 17.20 -31.76 -12.10
CA SER A 31 18.64 -31.58 -12.37
C SER A 31 19.24 -30.45 -11.54
N SER A 32 19.38 -30.66 -10.23
CA SER A 32 20.39 -29.94 -9.46
C SER A 32 21.73 -30.60 -9.73
N THR A 33 22.58 -29.98 -10.55
CA THR A 33 24.00 -30.31 -10.66
C THR A 33 24.64 -30.26 -9.27
N PRO A 34 25.20 -31.37 -8.74
CA PRO A 34 25.87 -31.36 -7.45
C PRO A 34 27.10 -30.44 -7.52
N GLY A 35 27.06 -29.30 -6.82
CA GLY A 35 28.18 -28.37 -6.71
C GLY A 35 27.91 -26.95 -7.24
N GLU A 36 26.76 -26.68 -7.84
CA GLU A 36 26.40 -25.32 -8.23
C GLU A 36 25.81 -24.57 -7.03
N PRO A 37 26.40 -23.44 -6.59
CA PRO A 37 25.83 -22.67 -5.49
C PRO A 37 24.42 -22.23 -5.89
N ASP A 38 23.42 -22.57 -5.06
CA ASP A 38 22.03 -22.11 -5.21
C ASP A 38 21.98 -20.58 -5.14
N VAL A 39 22.18 -19.92 -6.29
CA VAL A 39 22.07 -18.47 -6.42
C VAL A 39 20.58 -18.16 -6.43
N LYS A 40 20.02 -17.95 -5.23
CA LYS A 40 18.65 -17.46 -5.10
C LYS A 40 18.47 -16.20 -5.93
N PRO A 41 17.43 -16.13 -6.79
CA PRO A 41 17.17 -14.95 -7.60
C PRO A 41 17.01 -13.73 -6.69
N VAL A 42 17.88 -12.74 -6.90
CA VAL A 42 17.75 -11.43 -6.24
C VAL A 42 16.44 -10.84 -6.73
N ARG A 43 15.44 -10.70 -5.83
CA ARG A 43 14.13 -10.16 -6.20
C ARG A 43 14.31 -8.84 -6.98
N PRO A 44 13.60 -8.65 -8.10
CA PRO A 44 13.72 -7.43 -8.89
C PRO A 44 13.43 -6.21 -8.02
N ARG A 45 14.22 -5.15 -8.24
CA ARG A 45 13.94 -3.83 -7.67
C ARG A 45 12.52 -3.44 -8.11
N GLY A 46 11.68 -2.93 -7.20
CA GLY A 46 10.36 -2.38 -7.57
C GLY A 46 10.52 -1.40 -8.72
N HIS A 47 9.60 -1.42 -9.70
CA HIS A 47 9.71 -0.54 -10.84
C HIS A 47 9.53 0.90 -10.35
N VAL A 48 10.29 1.85 -10.89
CA VAL A 48 10.22 3.28 -10.51
C VAL A 48 8.79 3.83 -10.54
N ARG A 49 7.94 3.28 -11.43
CA ARG A 49 6.51 3.61 -11.53
C ARG A 49 5.71 3.18 -10.30
N ASP A 50 5.97 1.99 -9.77
CA ASP A 50 5.31 1.47 -8.56
C ASP A 50 5.67 2.33 -7.36
N ASP A 51 6.94 2.73 -7.28
CA ASP A 51 7.45 3.59 -6.21
C ASP A 51 6.90 5.02 -6.29
N LEU A 52 6.74 5.56 -7.49
CA LEU A 52 6.10 6.85 -7.70
C LEU A 52 4.61 6.81 -7.34
N GLY A 53 3.91 5.73 -7.71
CA GLY A 53 2.51 5.52 -7.35
C GLY A 53 2.31 5.49 -5.83
N LEU A 54 3.15 4.75 -5.11
CA LEU A 54 3.13 4.73 -3.64
C LEU A 54 3.47 6.09 -3.04
N LEU A 55 4.41 6.83 -3.62
CA LEU A 55 4.74 8.18 -3.16
C LEU A 55 3.55 9.12 -3.30
N VAL A 56 2.90 9.14 -4.46
CA VAL A 56 1.72 9.99 -4.71
C VAL A 56 0.59 9.61 -3.76
N LEU A 57 0.31 8.32 -3.59
CA LEU A 57 -0.71 7.83 -2.67
C LEU A 57 -0.41 8.27 -1.23
N ARG A 58 0.85 8.17 -0.81
CA ARG A 58 1.31 8.58 0.52
C ARG A 58 1.17 10.08 0.74
N LEU A 59 1.60 10.90 -0.22
CA LEU A 59 1.48 12.36 -0.12
C LEU A 59 0.02 12.81 -0.17
N GLY A 60 -0.81 12.19 -1.00
CA GLY A 60 -2.24 12.47 -1.06
C GLY A 60 -2.93 12.16 0.28
N LEU A 61 -2.70 10.97 0.85
CA LEU A 61 -3.23 10.63 2.17
C LEU A 61 -2.70 11.58 3.25
N ALA A 62 -1.40 11.86 3.26
CA ALA A 62 -0.80 12.75 4.25
C ALA A 62 -1.40 14.17 4.18
N ALA A 63 -1.62 14.71 2.98
CA ALA A 63 -2.23 16.01 2.79
C ALA A 63 -3.66 16.07 3.36
N VAL A 64 -4.48 15.06 3.09
CA VAL A 64 -5.85 14.96 3.63
C VAL A 64 -5.83 14.92 5.15
N MET A 65 -4.99 14.08 5.75
CA MET A 65 -4.92 13.93 7.21
C MET A 65 -4.37 15.19 7.88
N LEU A 66 -3.35 15.83 7.30
CA LEU A 66 -2.82 17.10 7.80
C LEU A 66 -3.85 18.22 7.72
N ALA A 67 -4.62 18.31 6.64
CA ALA A 67 -5.69 19.30 6.52
C ALA A 67 -6.75 19.12 7.60
N HIS A 68 -7.18 17.88 7.87
CA HIS A 68 -8.13 17.58 8.94
C HIS A 68 -7.57 17.90 10.34
N GLY A 69 -6.33 17.49 10.61
CA GLY A 69 -5.66 17.78 11.87
C GLY A 69 -5.46 19.29 12.09
N TYR A 70 -5.08 20.01 11.03
CA TYR A 70 -4.91 21.46 11.08
C TYR A 70 -6.24 22.15 11.37
N GLN A 71 -7.30 21.75 10.68
CA GLN A 71 -8.65 22.26 10.92
C GLN A 71 -9.10 22.01 12.36
N LYS A 72 -8.97 20.78 12.86
CA LYS A 72 -9.34 20.44 14.25
C LYS A 72 -8.54 21.22 15.27
N PHE A 73 -7.23 21.32 15.08
CA PHE A 73 -6.36 21.94 16.06
C PHE A 73 -6.44 23.47 16.06
N PHE A 74 -6.36 24.10 14.89
CA PHE A 74 -6.22 25.55 14.76
C PHE A 74 -7.55 26.26 14.47
N LEU A 75 -8.51 25.61 13.81
CA LEU A 75 -9.75 26.26 13.36
C LEU A 75 -10.98 25.87 14.18
N GLN A 76 -10.95 24.72 14.86
CA GLN A 76 -12.09 24.18 15.61
C GLN A 76 -11.86 24.14 17.12
N GLY A 77 -11.00 25.00 17.66
CA GLY A 77 -10.81 25.14 19.10
C GLY A 77 -9.96 24.04 19.73
N GLY A 78 -9.08 23.39 18.96
CA GLY A 78 -8.08 22.49 19.50
C GLY A 78 -8.65 21.19 20.06
N PHE A 79 -7.98 20.67 21.09
CA PHE A 79 -8.43 19.49 21.81
C PHE A 79 -9.80 19.68 22.46
N GLY A 80 -10.08 20.86 23.01
CA GLY A 80 -11.34 21.15 23.70
C GLY A 80 -12.53 21.16 22.74
N GLY A 81 -12.44 21.91 21.64
CA GLY A 81 -13.53 21.98 20.67
C GLY A 81 -13.76 20.65 19.95
N THR A 82 -12.70 19.92 19.64
CA THR A 82 -12.81 18.56 19.06
C THR A 82 -13.46 17.59 20.03
N ALA A 83 -13.11 17.63 21.32
CA ALA A 83 -13.75 16.80 22.35
C ALA A 83 -15.24 17.13 22.51
N GLN A 84 -15.61 18.40 22.41
CA GLN A 84 -17.01 18.82 22.44
C GLN A 84 -17.77 18.27 21.23
N ALA A 85 -17.21 18.37 20.02
CA ALA A 85 -17.79 17.78 18.83
C ALA A 85 -17.94 16.26 18.95
N PHE A 86 -16.92 15.57 19.46
CA PHE A 86 -16.95 14.12 19.71
C PHE A 86 -18.02 13.72 20.72
N THR A 87 -18.26 14.55 21.74
CA THR A 87 -19.34 14.36 22.70
C THR A 87 -20.71 14.41 22.02
N GLN A 88 -20.93 15.40 21.14
CA GLN A 88 -22.18 15.54 20.39
C GLN A 88 -22.41 14.38 19.40
N MET A 89 -21.33 13.81 18.86
CA MET A 89 -21.37 12.66 17.95
C MET A 89 -21.44 11.31 18.67
N GLY A 90 -21.44 11.27 20.00
CA GLY A 90 -21.52 10.02 20.78
C GLY A 90 -20.23 9.17 20.75
N VAL A 91 -19.08 9.77 20.45
CA VAL A 91 -17.78 9.08 20.46
C VAL A 91 -17.37 8.75 21.91
N PRO A 92 -16.97 7.51 22.22
CA PRO A 92 -16.54 7.14 23.56
C PRO A 92 -15.24 7.86 23.95
N TYR A 93 -15.13 8.22 25.23
CA TYR A 93 -13.99 8.93 25.81
C TYR A 93 -13.55 10.16 24.99
N PRO A 94 -14.44 11.15 24.78
CA PRO A 94 -14.25 12.20 23.77
C PRO A 94 -12.97 13.02 23.99
N GLN A 95 -12.55 13.27 25.23
CA GLN A 95 -11.32 13.98 25.55
C GLN A 95 -10.08 13.22 25.10
N VAL A 96 -10.03 11.91 25.39
CA VAL A 96 -8.90 11.05 25.01
C VAL A 96 -8.87 10.86 23.50
N SER A 97 -10.02 10.56 22.91
CA SER A 97 -10.19 10.39 21.46
C SER A 97 -9.79 11.64 20.69
N ALA A 98 -10.16 12.85 21.16
CA ALA A 98 -9.77 14.10 20.53
C ALA A 98 -8.24 14.30 20.50
N VAL A 99 -7.56 14.05 21.61
CA VAL A 99 -6.10 14.14 21.68
C VAL A 99 -5.46 13.14 20.74
N LEU A 100 -5.88 11.88 20.79
CA LEU A 100 -5.33 10.82 19.95
C LEU A 100 -5.51 11.12 18.46
N ILE A 101 -6.71 11.53 18.03
CA ILE A 101 -7.01 11.79 16.62
C ILE A 101 -6.24 13.01 16.11
N ILE A 102 -6.21 14.12 16.86
CA ILE A 102 -5.46 15.31 16.44
C ILE A 102 -3.96 15.01 16.32
N VAL A 103 -3.38 14.34 17.32
CA VAL A 103 -1.96 13.97 17.29
C VAL A 103 -1.68 13.02 16.13
N LEU A 104 -2.54 12.03 15.94
CA LEU A 104 -2.40 11.07 14.84
C LEU A 104 -2.48 11.77 13.47
N GLU A 105 -3.42 12.68 13.26
CA GLU A 105 -3.60 13.42 12.01
C GLU A 105 -2.42 14.36 11.70
N LEU A 106 -1.95 15.10 12.71
CA LEU A 106 -0.84 16.04 12.53
C LEU A 106 0.52 15.35 12.49
N ALA A 107 0.89 14.66 13.57
CA ALA A 107 2.20 14.02 13.67
C ALA A 107 2.32 12.82 12.73
N GLY A 108 1.26 12.01 12.60
CA GLY A 108 1.22 10.93 11.62
C GLY A 108 1.22 11.45 10.19
N GLY A 109 0.61 12.61 9.92
CA GLY A 109 0.61 13.24 8.61
C GLY A 109 2.00 13.65 8.20
N VAL A 110 2.72 14.35 9.09
CA VAL A 110 4.14 14.69 8.90
C VAL A 110 4.99 13.44 8.72
N ALA A 111 4.82 12.42 9.57
CA ALA A 111 5.54 11.16 9.45
C ALA A 111 5.29 10.47 8.09
N MET A 112 4.05 10.50 7.59
CA MET A 112 3.72 9.96 6.28
C MET A 112 4.34 10.73 5.13
N VAL A 113 4.42 12.07 5.16
CA VAL A 113 5.13 12.85 4.13
C VAL A 113 6.57 12.33 3.97
N PHE A 114 7.25 12.17 5.10
CA PHE A 114 8.63 11.68 5.16
C PHE A 114 8.77 10.17 4.92
N GLY A 115 7.67 9.42 4.92
CA GLY A 115 7.68 7.97 4.81
C GLY A 115 8.36 7.31 6.01
N LEU A 116 8.10 7.84 7.21
CA LEU A 116 8.57 7.30 8.49
C LEU A 116 7.43 6.52 9.17
N LEU A 117 7.72 5.30 9.63
CA LEU A 117 6.75 4.42 10.28
C LEU A 117 5.46 4.21 9.45
N THR A 118 5.58 4.15 8.11
CA THR A 118 4.42 4.13 7.20
C THR A 118 3.43 3.01 7.54
N VAL A 119 3.94 1.83 7.90
CA VAL A 119 3.08 0.69 8.27
C VAL A 119 2.28 0.99 9.53
N LEU A 120 2.92 1.51 10.59
CA LEU A 120 2.25 1.77 11.86
C LEU A 120 1.25 2.93 11.73
N VAL A 121 1.66 4.02 11.09
CA VAL A 121 0.78 5.19 10.88
C VAL A 121 -0.37 4.83 9.94
N GLY A 122 -0.12 4.04 8.89
CA GLY A 122 -1.14 3.57 7.96
C GLY A 122 -2.18 2.69 8.66
N LEU A 123 -1.75 1.76 9.53
CA LEU A 123 -2.68 0.96 10.33
C LEU A 123 -3.49 1.82 11.31
N ALA A 124 -2.84 2.76 11.99
CA ALA A 124 -3.51 3.67 12.91
C ALA A 124 -4.58 4.50 12.19
N TYR A 125 -4.28 5.03 11.00
CA TYR A 125 -5.26 5.72 10.15
C TYR A 125 -6.39 4.81 9.69
N ALA A 126 -6.10 3.59 9.24
CA ALA A 126 -7.13 2.65 8.82
C ALA A 126 -8.12 2.34 9.96
N VAL A 127 -7.61 2.10 11.17
CA VAL A 127 -8.43 1.87 12.37
C VAL A 127 -9.23 3.12 12.74
N ALA A 128 -8.62 4.30 12.74
CA ALA A 128 -9.30 5.56 13.04
C ALA A 128 -10.44 5.84 12.04
N MET A 129 -10.20 5.60 10.75
CA MET A 129 -11.23 5.74 9.72
C MET A 129 -12.35 4.71 9.87
N ALA A 130 -12.03 3.45 10.19
CA ALA A 130 -13.05 2.43 10.47
C ALA A 130 -13.93 2.82 11.67
N ALA A 131 -13.34 3.35 12.75
CA ALA A 131 -14.08 3.86 13.90
C ALA A 131 -14.94 5.07 13.52
N ALA A 132 -14.43 6.01 12.73
CA ALA A 132 -15.18 7.17 12.24
C ALA A 132 -16.38 6.76 11.37
N VAL A 133 -16.17 5.80 10.47
CA VAL A 133 -17.26 5.20 9.67
C VAL A 133 -18.32 4.65 10.60
N TRP A 134 -17.96 3.74 11.52
CA TRP A 134 -18.93 3.03 12.35
C TRP A 134 -19.69 3.94 13.32
N LEU A 135 -18.99 4.88 13.97
CA LEU A 135 -19.54 5.68 15.06
C LEU A 135 -20.24 6.96 14.58
N VAL A 136 -19.77 7.56 13.48
CA VAL A 136 -20.19 8.92 13.09
C VAL A 136 -20.93 8.93 11.76
N HIS A 137 -20.42 8.21 10.76
CA HIS A 137 -20.88 8.40 9.38
C HIS A 137 -21.86 7.33 8.88
N LEU A 138 -21.81 6.11 9.40
CA LEU A 138 -22.66 5.00 8.97
C LEU A 138 -24.17 5.35 9.01
N PRO A 139 -24.69 6.04 10.05
CA PRO A 139 -26.11 6.42 10.10
C PRO A 139 -26.53 7.42 9.01
N ASN A 140 -25.58 8.17 8.43
CA ASN A 140 -25.86 9.23 7.46
C ASN A 140 -25.91 8.71 6.01
N GLY A 141 -25.70 7.40 5.79
CA GLY A 141 -25.65 6.78 4.47
C GLY A 141 -24.28 6.90 3.79
N PHE A 142 -24.25 6.65 2.48
CA PHE A 142 -22.99 6.53 1.74
C PHE A 142 -22.36 7.89 1.43
N PHE A 143 -23.11 8.79 0.80
CA PHE A 143 -22.56 9.96 0.11
C PHE A 143 -22.06 11.05 1.06
N VAL A 144 -20.90 11.61 0.74
CA VAL A 144 -20.25 12.66 1.55
C VAL A 144 -21.10 13.95 1.68
N ALA A 145 -21.96 14.24 0.71
CA ALA A 145 -22.83 15.42 0.72
C ALA A 145 -23.82 15.42 1.90
N GLN A 146 -24.18 14.25 2.41
CA GLN A 146 -25.02 14.06 3.59
C GLN A 146 -24.21 13.75 4.84
N ASN A 147 -22.89 14.00 4.85
CA ASN A 147 -21.97 13.55 5.89
C ASN A 147 -21.90 12.01 6.00
N GLY A 148 -22.09 11.32 4.88
CA GLY A 148 -21.97 9.87 4.77
C GLY A 148 -20.54 9.34 4.82
N TYR A 149 -20.40 8.03 4.79
CA TYR A 149 -19.13 7.34 5.10
C TYR A 149 -18.16 7.19 3.92
N GLU A 150 -18.55 7.55 2.69
CA GLU A 150 -17.78 7.36 1.45
C GLU A 150 -16.32 7.83 1.58
N LEU A 151 -16.11 9.09 2.00
CA LEU A 151 -14.77 9.67 2.08
C LEU A 151 -13.94 9.02 3.20
N ALA A 152 -14.55 8.75 4.36
CA ALA A 152 -13.87 8.11 5.49
C ALA A 152 -13.46 6.68 5.14
N ALA A 153 -14.35 5.91 4.50
CA ALA A 153 -14.07 4.56 4.05
C ALA A 153 -12.98 4.53 2.98
N LEU A 154 -13.06 5.38 1.96
CA LEU A 154 -12.04 5.46 0.91
C LEU A 154 -10.67 5.82 1.50
N THR A 155 -10.62 6.83 2.37
CA THR A 155 -9.38 7.25 3.05
C THR A 155 -8.81 6.10 3.91
N GLY A 156 -9.68 5.35 4.60
CA GLY A 156 -9.30 4.17 5.37
C GLY A 156 -8.73 3.04 4.51
N VAL A 157 -9.33 2.78 3.35
CA VAL A 157 -8.82 1.80 2.37
C VAL A 157 -7.44 2.22 1.85
N VAL A 158 -7.27 3.50 1.49
CA VAL A 158 -5.96 4.04 1.05
C VAL A 158 -4.90 3.88 2.15
N ALA A 159 -5.25 4.18 3.40
CA ALA A 159 -4.36 3.98 4.54
C ALA A 159 -3.96 2.51 4.73
N LEU A 160 -4.93 1.60 4.58
CA LEU A 160 -4.69 0.16 4.67
C LEU A 160 -3.79 -0.35 3.52
N VAL A 161 -3.99 0.15 2.30
CA VAL A 161 -3.11 -0.17 1.16
C VAL A 161 -1.67 0.24 1.48
N LEU A 162 -1.45 1.46 1.98
CA LEU A 162 -0.10 1.92 2.37
C LEU A 162 0.48 1.11 3.54
N ALA A 163 -0.36 0.66 4.48
CA ALA A 163 0.08 -0.20 5.56
C ALA A 163 0.56 -1.57 5.07
N ILE A 164 -0.15 -2.16 4.09
CA ILE A 164 0.17 -3.48 3.52
C ILE A 164 1.36 -3.39 2.55
N SER A 165 1.39 -2.36 1.70
CA SER A 165 2.45 -2.15 0.71
C SER A 165 3.74 -1.60 1.31
N GLY A 166 3.66 -0.94 2.47
CA GLY A 166 4.78 -0.27 3.13
C GLY A 166 5.18 1.05 2.47
N ALA A 167 6.31 1.61 2.90
CA ALA A 167 6.73 2.97 2.57
C ALA A 167 7.20 3.20 1.10
N GLY A 168 7.37 2.14 0.30
CA GLY A 168 7.97 2.23 -1.04
C GLY A 168 9.46 2.58 -1.02
N THR A 169 10.11 2.64 -2.19
CA THR A 169 11.56 2.90 -2.23
C THR A 169 11.97 4.35 -1.95
N ILE A 170 11.05 5.29 -2.15
CA ILE A 170 11.22 6.73 -1.89
C ILE A 170 10.67 7.03 -0.50
N SER A 171 11.36 6.55 0.53
CA SER A 171 10.98 6.73 1.93
C SER A 171 12.19 6.80 2.85
N LEU A 172 12.08 7.57 3.93
CA LEU A 172 13.10 7.57 4.98
C LEU A 172 13.14 6.23 5.72
N ASP A 173 12.03 5.49 5.82
CA ASP A 173 12.03 4.11 6.33
C ASP A 173 13.04 3.23 5.58
N ARG A 174 13.14 3.35 4.26
CA ARG A 174 14.13 2.57 3.49
C ARG A 174 15.56 3.06 3.71
N ALA A 175 15.78 4.37 3.87
CA ALA A 175 17.11 4.91 4.17
C ALA A 175 17.61 4.44 5.53
N LEU A 176 16.75 4.44 6.56
CA LEU A 176 17.11 4.07 7.93
C LEU A 176 17.14 2.55 8.17
N PHE A 177 16.18 1.78 7.63
CA PHE A 177 16.05 0.34 7.90
C PHE A 177 16.60 -0.55 6.77
N GLY A 178 16.70 -0.05 5.55
CA GLY A 178 17.22 -0.80 4.40
C GLY A 178 18.73 -1.11 4.48
N GLY A 179 19.52 -0.21 5.07
CA GLY A 179 20.96 -0.42 5.29
C GLY A 179 21.24 -1.53 6.32
N LYS A 180 20.47 -1.56 7.41
CA LYS A 180 20.61 -2.55 8.50
C LYS A 180 20.33 -3.98 8.01
N ARG A 181 19.33 -4.15 7.14
CA ARG A 181 18.98 -5.46 6.56
C ARG A 181 20.09 -5.99 5.65
N ARG A 182 20.76 -5.11 4.89
CA ARG A 182 21.88 -5.47 4.01
C ARG A 182 23.13 -5.90 4.79
N ARG A 183 23.42 -5.23 5.91
CA ARG A 183 24.56 -5.56 6.78
C ARG A 183 24.40 -6.94 7.43
N ARG A 184 23.22 -7.24 8.00
CA ARG A 184 22.95 -8.56 8.61
C ARG A 184 23.02 -9.71 7.61
N VAL A 185 22.55 -9.51 6.38
CA VAL A 185 22.63 -10.55 5.33
C VAL A 185 24.08 -10.78 4.88
N ARG A 186 24.91 -9.73 4.81
CA ARG A 186 26.35 -9.87 4.54
C ARG A 186 27.05 -10.62 5.67
N GLU A 187 26.85 -10.18 6.91
CA GLU A 187 27.44 -10.84 8.09
C GLU A 187 27.04 -12.32 8.18
N ALA A 188 25.78 -12.66 7.91
CA ALA A 188 25.32 -14.06 7.90
C ALA A 188 25.91 -14.87 6.74
N ARG A 189 26.14 -14.25 5.58
CA ARG A 189 26.78 -14.91 4.43
C ARG A 189 28.27 -15.13 4.69
N ASP A 190 28.94 -14.15 5.27
CA ASP A 190 30.37 -14.22 5.58
C ASP A 190 30.63 -15.27 6.67
N ALA A 191 29.75 -15.35 7.69
CA ALA A 191 29.81 -16.39 8.73
C ALA A 191 29.48 -17.81 8.22
N ALA A 192 28.74 -17.96 7.11
CA ALA A 192 28.48 -19.25 6.48
C ALA A 192 29.60 -19.68 5.52
N ALA A 193 30.54 -18.78 5.21
CA ALA A 193 31.68 -19.02 4.32
C ALA A 193 33.01 -19.26 5.07
N SER A 194 32.99 -19.13 6.40
CA SER A 194 34.11 -19.40 7.33
C SER A 194 33.91 -20.70 8.08
#